data_AF-A0A6N7AED4-F1
#
_entry.id   AF-A0A6N7AED4-F1
#
_cell.length_a   1.000
_cell.length_b   1.000
_cell.length_c   1.000
_cell.angle_alpha   90.00
_cell.angle_beta   90.00
_cell.angle_gamma   90.00
#
_symmetry.space_group_name_H-M   'P 1'
#
loop_
_entity.id
_entity.type
_entity.pdbx_description
1 polymer ?
#
loop_
_entity_poly.entity_id
_entity_poly.type
_entity_poly.pdbx_seq_one_letter_code
_entity_poly.pdbx_strand_id
1 'polypeptide(L)'
;MSSRRSITETSLYALALLLALGLRFVNLGALPLTDFEASPALQALHVADGLKPAIGADPAYVHLTAVLFFVFGATNFLARFWPALAGSLLVLAPLLFRGRLGRIPALLLAFFLACDPGLLALARMAGSSILAITTIVFAAAFWQMGRRAAAGVCAAFALLAGPGAWFGLFGLLLAWAIGAGLKAPAEKKAGSGEAGAAPARTGWDALRGPLGWGAGTLLLAGTLFLFSPQGLAGTFSALAAFISGWWMPSGVPVSRLLAALPAYALMPLVFGLAAAVRGAVRRDPLPLRLGLWALAALLLALAYPARQTGDLAWALLPLWTLAALELGLHFDFGKANIWEYGGVAALTVSILTIAGLNFASVTGVNLLTDYGKLRMLFVAGLLLLWALALALAALGWSKDMARLGGAWGAAIVLAVYMLGAATGAGGLRLPRTVEMWNPSPPIADADLLLQTAEQVSEWSTGSADSLPVVVYGVKSPALLWLFRDREVSQADALSSADSPALVVTPSGVTLNLAASYRGEGFRWRQAPLWEQAAVTDWSRWFAFRELPVADETVILWVRSDLLIDSQDQVTTP
;
A
#
# COMPACT_ATOMS: atom_id res chain seq x y z
N MET A 1 -11.14 40.08 0.80
CA MET A 1 -11.71 38.77 0.32
C MET A 1 -10.65 37.72 -0.05
N SER A 2 -9.42 38.10 -0.44
CA SER A 2 -8.32 37.16 -0.73
C SER A 2 -7.88 36.32 0.49
N SER A 3 -7.71 36.95 1.67
CA SER A 3 -7.23 36.25 2.87
C SER A 3 -8.18 35.14 3.36
N ARG A 4 -9.50 35.40 3.40
CA ARG A 4 -10.51 34.39 3.78
C ARG A 4 -10.50 33.18 2.84
N ARG A 5 -10.37 33.40 1.52
CA ARG A 5 -10.27 32.30 0.54
C ARG A 5 -8.99 31.48 0.68
N SER A 6 -7.90 32.08 1.15
CA SER A 6 -6.66 31.35 1.44
C SER A 6 -6.79 30.50 2.71
N ILE A 7 -7.39 31.04 3.77
CA ILE A 7 -7.59 30.35 5.04
C ILE A 7 -8.44 29.07 4.84
N THR A 8 -9.53 29.17 4.08
CA THR A 8 -10.40 28.01 3.78
C THR A 8 -9.67 26.92 3.00
N GLU A 9 -8.73 27.29 2.13
CA GLU A 9 -7.96 26.29 1.38
C GLU A 9 -6.97 25.55 2.27
N THR A 10 -6.23 26.29 3.10
CA THR A 10 -5.29 25.70 4.06
C THR A 10 -6.01 24.78 5.04
N SER A 11 -7.22 25.16 5.51
CA SER A 11 -8.01 24.29 6.38
C SER A 11 -8.45 22.99 5.70
N LEU A 12 -8.72 23.02 4.39
CA LEU A 12 -9.11 21.81 3.64
C LEU A 12 -7.92 20.88 3.40
N TYR A 13 -6.73 21.42 3.15
CA TYR A 13 -5.50 20.61 3.13
C TYR A 13 -5.17 20.02 4.50
N ALA A 14 -5.35 20.80 5.57
CA ALA A 14 -5.19 20.30 6.94
C ALA A 14 -6.20 19.17 7.24
N LEU A 15 -7.44 19.31 6.79
CA LEU A 15 -8.45 18.25 6.92
C LEU A 15 -8.06 16.98 6.16
N ALA A 16 -7.57 17.10 4.91
CA ALA A 16 -7.08 15.96 4.15
C ALA A 16 -5.90 15.26 4.85
N LEU A 17 -4.98 16.03 5.43
CA LEU A 17 -3.86 15.49 6.21
C LEU A 17 -4.33 14.80 7.50
N LEU A 18 -5.27 15.40 8.24
CA LEU A 18 -5.85 14.79 9.46
C LEU A 18 -6.57 13.49 9.13
N LEU A 19 -7.34 13.45 8.04
CA LEU A 19 -7.98 12.23 7.54
C LEU A 19 -6.94 11.16 7.20
N ALA A 20 -5.87 11.56 6.51
CA ALA A 20 -4.78 10.66 6.15
C ALA A 20 -4.06 10.07 7.36
N LEU A 21 -3.78 10.90 8.37
CA LEU A 21 -3.20 10.49 9.66
C LEU A 21 -4.15 9.55 10.40
N GLY A 22 -5.44 9.87 10.48
CA GLY A 22 -6.44 9.01 11.11
C GLY A 22 -6.48 7.61 10.49
N LEU A 23 -6.64 7.54 9.16
CA LEU A 23 -6.71 6.25 8.46
C LEU A 23 -5.40 5.44 8.56
N ARG A 24 -4.24 6.10 8.58
CA ARG A 24 -2.92 5.43 8.59
C ARG A 24 -2.42 5.06 9.98
N PHE A 25 -2.84 5.74 11.04
CA PHE A 25 -2.34 5.48 12.41
C PHE A 25 -3.33 4.73 13.32
N VAL A 26 -4.64 4.76 13.05
CA VAL A 26 -5.63 4.02 13.86
C VAL A 26 -5.31 2.51 13.80
N ASN A 27 -5.19 1.88 14.97
CA ASN A 27 -4.91 0.44 15.13
C ASN A 27 -3.71 -0.07 14.31
N LEU A 28 -2.68 0.77 14.11
CA LEU A 28 -1.55 0.43 13.24
C LEU A 28 -0.74 -0.77 13.75
N GLY A 29 -0.62 -0.94 15.07
CA GLY A 29 0.07 -2.06 15.70
C GLY A 29 -0.80 -3.29 16.02
N ALA A 30 -2.10 -3.26 15.70
CA ALA A 30 -3.05 -4.28 16.14
C ALA A 30 -2.92 -5.62 15.38
N LEU A 31 -2.39 -5.59 14.16
CA LEU A 31 -2.15 -6.80 13.38
C LEU A 31 -0.71 -7.28 13.58
N PRO A 32 -0.48 -8.61 13.69
CA PRO A 32 0.87 -9.15 13.68
C PRO A 32 1.60 -8.78 12.39
N LEU A 33 2.92 -8.72 12.43
CA LEU A 33 3.73 -8.48 11.23
C LEU A 33 3.73 -9.73 10.35
N THR A 34 3.50 -9.57 9.05
CA THR A 34 3.71 -10.65 8.08
C THR A 34 5.21 -10.93 7.90
N ASP A 35 5.58 -12.05 7.26
CA ASP A 35 7.01 -12.33 7.01
C ASP A 35 7.72 -11.24 6.20
N PHE A 36 7.01 -10.62 5.25
CA PHE A 36 7.50 -9.47 4.49
C PHE A 36 7.85 -8.29 5.41
N GLU A 37 7.00 -8.00 6.39
CA GLU A 37 7.15 -6.88 7.32
C GLU A 37 8.18 -7.18 8.43
N ALA A 38 8.18 -8.41 8.92
CA ALA A 38 9.03 -8.86 10.02
C ALA A 38 10.51 -8.93 9.63
N SER A 39 10.82 -9.29 8.37
CA SER A 39 12.20 -9.38 7.89
C SER A 39 13.00 -8.07 8.06
N PRO A 40 12.57 -6.91 7.52
CA PRO A 40 13.28 -5.66 7.72
C PRO A 40 13.08 -5.09 9.14
N ALA A 41 11.99 -5.44 9.84
CA ALA A 41 11.80 -5.03 11.24
C ALA A 41 12.83 -5.70 12.17
N LEU A 42 13.11 -6.99 11.99
CA LEU A 42 14.17 -7.71 12.73
C LEU A 42 15.56 -7.14 12.45
N GLN A 43 15.85 -6.76 11.20
CA GLN A 43 17.10 -6.07 10.88
C GLN A 43 17.22 -4.74 11.64
N ALA A 44 16.12 -3.97 11.73
CA ALA A 44 16.09 -2.73 12.50
C ALA A 44 16.30 -2.97 14.00
N LEU A 45 15.69 -4.03 14.55
CA LEU A 45 15.89 -4.44 15.95
C LEU A 45 17.34 -4.82 16.22
N HIS A 46 17.93 -5.69 15.39
CA HIS A 46 19.33 -6.07 15.53
C HIS A 46 20.28 -4.85 15.46
N VAL A 47 20.01 -3.88 14.58
CA VAL A 47 20.79 -2.63 14.54
C VAL A 47 20.60 -1.82 15.84
N ALA A 48 19.40 -1.76 16.39
CA ALA A 48 19.11 -1.09 17.65
C ALA A 48 19.81 -1.76 18.86
N ASP A 49 19.92 -3.09 18.84
CA ASP A 49 20.63 -3.89 19.85
C ASP A 49 22.16 -3.79 19.73
N GLY A 50 22.67 -3.03 18.74
CA GLY A 50 24.10 -2.87 18.48
C GLY A 50 24.74 -4.04 17.73
N LEU A 51 23.93 -4.98 17.22
CA LEU A 51 24.39 -6.02 16.30
C LEU A 51 24.67 -5.42 14.91
N LYS A 52 25.44 -6.14 14.10
CA LYS A 52 25.84 -5.72 12.75
C LYS A 52 25.25 -6.64 11.67
N PRO A 53 23.91 -6.73 11.57
CA PRO A 53 23.27 -7.61 10.60
C PRO A 53 23.56 -7.16 9.17
N ALA A 54 23.50 -8.10 8.22
CA ALA A 54 23.47 -7.76 6.81
C ALA A 54 22.16 -7.01 6.52
N ILE A 55 22.28 -5.74 6.10
CA ILE A 55 21.13 -4.90 5.77
C ILE A 55 20.63 -5.25 4.36
N GLY A 56 19.34 -5.51 4.27
CA GLY A 56 18.65 -5.80 3.02
C GLY A 56 18.53 -4.60 2.08
N ALA A 57 17.59 -4.69 1.16
CA ALA A 57 17.40 -3.70 0.10
C ALA A 57 16.74 -2.39 0.57
N ASP A 58 16.30 -2.26 1.83
CA ASP A 58 15.53 -1.11 2.32
C ASP A 58 16.23 -0.34 3.47
N PRO A 59 17.46 0.17 3.26
CA PRO A 59 18.28 0.73 4.34
C PRO A 59 17.66 1.96 5.02
N ALA A 60 16.92 2.81 4.30
CA ALA A 60 16.24 3.95 4.92
C ALA A 60 15.22 3.50 5.96
N TYR A 61 14.42 2.49 5.62
CA TYR A 61 13.44 1.93 6.55
C TYR A 61 14.14 1.33 7.77
N VAL A 62 15.15 0.48 7.55
CA VAL A 62 15.86 -0.21 8.63
C VAL A 62 16.49 0.79 9.60
N HIS A 63 17.22 1.79 9.10
CA HIS A 63 17.90 2.77 9.94
C HIS A 63 16.96 3.72 10.67
N LEU A 64 15.92 4.23 10.00
CA LEU A 64 14.95 5.10 10.65
C LEU A 64 14.17 4.35 11.73
N THR A 65 13.80 3.10 11.47
CA THR A 65 13.08 2.26 12.44
C THR A 65 13.98 1.83 13.60
N ALA A 66 15.26 1.55 13.35
CA ALA A 66 16.23 1.23 14.41
C ALA A 66 16.34 2.36 15.45
N VAL A 67 16.32 3.62 15.01
CA VAL A 67 16.30 4.78 15.92
C VAL A 67 15.04 4.77 16.81
N LEU A 68 13.87 4.42 16.25
CA LEU A 68 12.64 4.33 17.05
C LEU A 68 12.70 3.18 18.05
N PHE A 69 13.17 2.01 17.63
CA PHE A 69 13.30 0.85 18.52
C PHE A 69 14.30 1.09 19.64
N PHE A 70 15.42 1.75 19.35
CA PHE A 70 16.40 2.12 20.37
C PHE A 70 15.81 3.05 21.45
N VAL A 71 14.95 4.00 21.06
CA VAL A 71 14.40 5.00 22.00
C VAL A 71 13.15 4.51 22.73
N PHE A 72 12.28 3.73 22.05
CA PHE A 72 10.94 3.39 22.54
C PHE A 72 10.66 1.90 22.68
N GLY A 73 11.62 1.04 22.30
CA GLY A 73 11.44 -0.41 22.24
C GLY A 73 10.80 -0.90 20.94
N ALA A 74 10.87 -2.21 20.70
CA ALA A 74 10.36 -2.84 19.48
C ALA A 74 8.88 -3.20 19.58
N THR A 75 8.04 -2.55 18.76
CA THR A 75 6.59 -2.83 18.69
C THR A 75 6.11 -2.86 17.24
N ASN A 76 5.00 -3.56 17.00
CA ASN A 76 4.33 -3.60 15.68
C ASN A 76 3.94 -2.19 15.19
N PHE A 77 3.54 -1.31 16.11
CA PHE A 77 3.20 0.07 15.79
C PHE A 77 4.40 0.84 15.24
N LEU A 78 5.55 0.77 15.93
CA LEU A 78 6.76 1.49 15.54
C LEU A 78 7.37 0.93 14.25
N ALA A 79 7.24 -0.37 13.99
CA ALA A 79 7.62 -0.98 12.71
C ALA A 79 6.89 -0.33 11.52
N ARG A 80 5.63 0.07 11.69
CA ARG A 80 4.82 0.68 10.61
C ARG A 80 4.79 2.21 10.65
N PHE A 81 5.46 2.85 11.63
CA PHE A 81 5.38 4.29 11.86
C PHE A 81 5.89 5.12 10.67
N TRP A 82 7.08 4.83 10.15
CA TRP A 82 7.67 5.59 9.05
C TRP A 82 6.91 5.45 7.73
N PRO A 83 6.48 4.23 7.31
CA PRO A 83 5.57 4.08 6.18
C PRO A 83 4.26 4.88 6.34
N ALA A 84 3.67 4.87 7.54
CA ALA A 84 2.41 5.57 7.81
C ALA A 84 2.59 7.09 7.73
N LEU A 85 3.69 7.61 8.30
CA LEU A 85 4.03 9.02 8.22
C LEU A 85 4.33 9.45 6.79
N ALA A 86 5.12 8.68 6.03
CA ALA A 86 5.43 8.96 4.63
C ALA A 86 4.14 9.02 3.79
N GLY A 87 3.27 8.00 3.91
CA GLY A 87 1.98 7.97 3.23
C GLY A 87 1.06 9.14 3.60
N SER A 88 1.08 9.61 4.85
CA SER A 88 0.32 10.80 5.26
C SER A 88 0.91 12.08 4.69
N LEU A 89 2.24 12.22 4.63
CA LEU A 89 2.89 13.39 4.05
C LEU A 89 2.67 13.50 2.54
N LEU A 90 2.58 12.36 1.83
CA LEU A 90 2.28 12.33 0.38
C LEU A 90 1.00 13.10 0.02
N VAL A 91 0.03 13.19 0.93
CA VAL A 91 -1.22 13.95 0.75
C VAL A 91 -0.99 15.46 0.59
N LEU A 92 0.17 15.97 1.03
CA LEU A 92 0.57 17.37 0.83
C LEU A 92 1.28 17.60 -0.50
N ALA A 93 1.68 16.56 -1.22
CA ALA A 93 2.35 16.71 -2.52
C ALA A 93 1.54 17.54 -3.54
N PRO A 94 0.20 17.40 -3.65
CA PRO A 94 -0.60 18.21 -4.58
C PRO A 94 -0.52 19.71 -4.33
N LEU A 95 -0.37 20.15 -3.07
CA LEU A 95 -0.17 21.55 -2.73
C LEU A 95 1.09 22.12 -3.41
N LEU A 96 2.14 21.30 -3.51
CA LEU A 96 3.39 21.69 -4.15
C LEU A 96 3.26 21.79 -5.69
N PHE A 97 2.34 21.04 -6.29
CA PHE A 97 2.05 21.09 -7.73
C PHE A 97 0.87 22.00 -8.09
N ARG A 98 0.34 22.78 -7.13
CA ARG A 98 -0.83 23.66 -7.32
C ARG A 98 -0.71 24.59 -8.53
N GLY A 99 0.49 25.13 -8.79
CA GLY A 99 0.72 26.02 -9.93
C GLY A 99 0.50 25.38 -11.30
N ARG A 100 0.63 24.05 -11.42
CA ARG A 100 0.39 23.31 -12.67
C ARG A 100 -0.98 22.64 -12.73
N LEU A 101 -1.46 22.12 -11.60
CA LEU A 101 -2.73 21.40 -11.52
C LEU A 101 -3.94 22.34 -11.43
N GLY A 102 -3.74 23.57 -10.95
CA GLY A 102 -4.83 24.44 -10.54
C GLY A 102 -5.32 24.13 -9.12
N ARG A 103 -6.06 25.07 -8.55
CA ARG A 103 -6.48 25.04 -7.13
C ARG A 103 -7.41 23.87 -6.80
N ILE A 104 -8.48 23.68 -7.57
CA ILE A 104 -9.50 22.67 -7.29
C ILE A 104 -8.95 21.25 -7.53
N PRO A 105 -8.32 20.93 -8.67
CA PRO A 105 -7.72 19.61 -8.89
C PRO A 105 -6.67 19.26 -7.84
N ALA A 106 -5.82 20.20 -7.42
CA ALA A 106 -4.83 19.95 -6.39
C ALA A 106 -5.48 19.60 -5.03
N LEU A 107 -6.60 20.23 -4.69
CA LEU A 107 -7.32 19.92 -3.46
C LEU A 107 -8.01 18.55 -3.53
N LEU A 108 -8.69 18.26 -4.64
CA LEU A 108 -9.32 16.95 -4.87
C LEU A 108 -8.28 15.83 -4.79
N LEU A 109 -7.12 16.02 -5.42
CA LEU A 109 -6.04 15.05 -5.39
C LEU A 109 -5.55 14.78 -3.96
N ALA A 110 -5.50 15.79 -3.08
CA ALA A 110 -5.13 15.57 -1.68
C ALA A 110 -6.12 14.61 -0.98
N PHE A 111 -7.44 14.82 -1.14
CA PHE A 111 -8.43 13.89 -0.59
C PHE A 111 -8.38 12.50 -1.24
N PHE A 112 -8.12 12.42 -2.54
CA PHE A 112 -7.97 11.15 -3.23
C PHE A 112 -6.77 10.36 -2.73
N LEU A 113 -5.60 10.99 -2.58
CA LEU A 113 -4.41 10.34 -2.01
C LEU A 113 -4.60 9.99 -0.53
N ALA A 114 -5.42 10.75 0.21
CA ALA A 114 -5.73 10.44 1.61
C ALA A 114 -6.52 9.15 1.76
N CYS A 115 -7.47 8.91 0.85
CA CYS A 115 -8.45 7.81 0.92
C CYS A 115 -8.19 6.66 -0.08
N ASP A 116 -7.15 6.73 -0.91
CA ASP A 116 -6.83 5.67 -1.87
C ASP A 116 -6.52 4.34 -1.16
N PRO A 117 -7.19 3.23 -1.51
CA PRO A 117 -6.99 1.94 -0.86
C PRO A 117 -5.56 1.40 -1.00
N GLY A 118 -4.93 1.58 -2.16
CA GLY A 118 -3.60 1.03 -2.44
C GLY A 118 -2.49 1.75 -1.69
N LEU A 119 -2.48 3.08 -1.75
CA LEU A 119 -1.56 3.92 -1.01
C LEU A 119 -1.80 3.82 0.51
N LEU A 120 -3.03 3.59 0.96
CA LEU A 120 -3.33 3.31 2.36
C LEU A 120 -2.74 1.96 2.80
N ALA A 121 -2.90 0.90 2.00
CA ALA A 121 -2.33 -0.41 2.30
C ALA A 121 -0.79 -0.35 2.40
N LEU A 122 -0.13 0.29 1.42
CA LEU A 122 1.32 0.47 1.46
C LEU A 122 1.77 1.34 2.65
N ALA A 123 1.02 2.39 2.98
CA ALA A 123 1.32 3.24 4.14
C ALA A 123 1.22 2.49 5.48
N ARG A 124 0.45 1.41 5.56
CA ARG A 124 0.27 0.62 6.79
C ARG A 124 1.13 -0.63 6.85
N MET A 125 2.09 -0.77 5.94
CA MET A 125 2.95 -1.94 5.80
C MET A 125 4.42 -1.57 6.01
N ALA A 126 5.10 -2.29 6.89
CA ALA A 126 6.54 -2.18 7.11
C ALA A 126 7.33 -2.63 5.87
N GLY A 127 8.39 -1.91 5.51
CA GLY A 127 9.22 -2.22 4.34
C GLY A 127 8.55 -1.99 2.98
N SER A 128 7.40 -1.30 2.92
CA SER A 128 6.71 -1.03 1.66
C SER A 128 7.38 0.08 0.82
N SER A 129 7.02 0.16 -0.46
CA SER A 129 7.53 1.18 -1.40
C SER A 129 6.99 2.60 -1.14
N ILE A 130 6.11 2.82 -0.16
CA ILE A 130 5.48 4.14 0.07
C ILE A 130 6.49 5.24 0.40
N LEU A 131 7.59 4.89 1.08
CA LEU A 131 8.66 5.83 1.39
C LEU A 131 9.37 6.29 0.11
N ALA A 132 9.66 5.36 -0.80
CA ALA A 132 10.25 5.66 -2.11
C ALA A 132 9.32 6.53 -2.95
N ILE A 133 8.03 6.18 -3.02
CA ILE A 133 7.01 6.95 -3.75
C ILE A 133 6.95 8.39 -3.23
N THR A 134 6.85 8.56 -1.91
CA THR A 134 6.70 9.87 -1.28
C THR A 134 7.93 10.74 -1.51
N THR A 135 9.12 10.18 -1.32
CA THR A 135 10.38 10.91 -1.45
C THR A 135 10.70 11.26 -2.90
N ILE A 136 10.37 10.40 -3.88
CA ILE A 136 10.49 10.73 -5.31
C ILE A 136 9.54 11.86 -5.71
N VAL A 137 8.27 11.79 -5.29
CA VAL A 137 7.28 12.84 -5.57
C VAL A 137 7.72 14.18 -4.95
N PHE A 138 8.22 14.17 -3.71
CA PHE A 138 8.75 15.38 -3.08
C PHE A 138 10.04 15.89 -3.71
N ALA A 139 10.96 15.00 -4.13
CA ALA A 139 12.16 15.38 -4.86
C ALA A 139 11.80 16.11 -6.15
N ALA A 140 10.84 15.59 -6.92
CA ALA A 140 10.33 16.24 -8.13
C ALA A 140 9.66 17.59 -7.82
N ALA A 141 8.87 17.67 -6.75
CA ALA A 141 8.20 18.91 -6.33
C ALA A 141 9.20 20.00 -5.93
N PHE A 142 10.15 19.71 -5.04
CA PHE A 142 11.16 20.66 -4.60
C PHE A 142 12.11 21.08 -5.73
N TRP A 143 12.40 20.16 -6.66
CA TRP A 143 13.16 20.48 -7.86
C TRP A 143 12.45 21.54 -8.73
N GLN A 144 11.13 21.43 -8.87
CA GLN A 144 10.33 22.40 -9.63
C GLN A 144 10.21 23.75 -8.92
N MET A 145 10.18 23.75 -7.59
CA MET A 145 10.16 24.97 -6.77
C MET A 145 11.52 25.69 -6.68
N GLY A 146 12.59 25.13 -7.25
CA GLY A 146 13.94 25.68 -7.13
C GLY A 146 14.62 25.40 -5.79
N ARG A 147 13.99 24.64 -4.88
CA ARG A 147 14.57 24.22 -3.58
C ARG A 147 15.52 23.04 -3.77
N ARG A 148 16.67 23.30 -4.40
CA ARG A 148 17.62 22.25 -4.82
C ARG A 148 18.14 21.39 -3.67
N ALA A 149 18.45 21.98 -2.51
CA ALA A 149 18.93 21.23 -1.35
C ALA A 149 17.91 20.18 -0.87
N ALA A 150 16.66 20.58 -0.67
CA ALA A 150 15.57 19.68 -0.27
C ALA A 150 15.32 18.59 -1.33
N ALA A 151 15.40 18.93 -2.62
CA ALA A 151 15.29 17.95 -3.70
C ALA A 151 16.40 16.88 -3.62
N GLY A 152 17.65 17.29 -3.34
CA GLY A 152 18.78 16.38 -3.13
C GLY A 152 18.59 15.45 -1.93
N VAL A 153 18.14 15.99 -0.79
CA VAL A 153 17.82 15.20 0.42
C VAL A 153 16.73 14.15 0.14
N CYS A 154 15.61 14.57 -0.47
CA CYS A 154 14.54 13.64 -0.82
C CYS A 154 14.98 12.60 -1.86
N ALA A 155 15.80 12.98 -2.84
CA ALA A 155 16.35 12.03 -3.82
C ALA A 155 17.27 10.99 -3.16
N ALA A 156 18.06 11.38 -2.16
CA ALA A 156 18.88 10.44 -1.39
C ALA A 156 18.02 9.45 -0.59
N PHE A 157 17.00 9.93 0.11
CA PHE A 157 16.05 9.05 0.79
C PHE A 157 15.31 8.12 -0.18
N ALA A 158 14.98 8.58 -1.39
CA ALA A 158 14.40 7.73 -2.42
C ALA A 158 15.33 6.57 -2.78
N LEU A 159 16.62 6.83 -3.01
CA LEU A 159 17.59 5.76 -3.32
C LEU A 159 17.77 4.78 -2.15
N LEU A 160 17.68 5.26 -0.91
CA LEU A 160 17.73 4.44 0.30
C LEU A 160 16.43 3.69 0.61
N ALA A 161 15.31 4.04 -0.03
CA ALA A 161 13.98 3.49 0.26
C ALA A 161 13.66 2.20 -0.51
N GLY A 162 14.65 1.64 -1.20
CA GLY A 162 14.62 0.28 -1.73
C GLY A 162 14.23 0.11 -3.20
N PRO A 163 13.99 -1.15 -3.64
CA PRO A 163 13.83 -1.50 -5.05
C PRO A 163 12.67 -0.77 -5.73
N GLY A 164 11.62 -0.44 -4.96
CA GLY A 164 10.47 0.31 -5.45
C GLY A 164 10.83 1.70 -5.99
N ALA A 165 11.93 2.31 -5.52
CA ALA A 165 12.44 3.57 -6.06
C ALA A 165 12.97 3.41 -7.49
N TRP A 166 13.75 2.35 -7.74
CA TRP A 166 14.29 2.03 -9.06
C TRP A 166 13.18 1.67 -10.04
N PHE A 167 12.18 0.91 -9.60
CA PHE A 167 10.98 0.63 -10.39
C PHE A 167 10.29 1.94 -10.83
N GLY A 168 10.05 2.87 -9.90
CA GLY A 168 9.43 4.16 -10.21
C GLY A 168 10.26 5.04 -11.14
N LEU A 169 11.57 5.16 -10.87
CA LEU A 169 12.50 5.92 -11.71
C LEU A 169 12.57 5.37 -13.13
N PHE A 170 12.63 4.03 -13.28
CA PHE A 170 12.63 3.38 -14.58
C PHE A 170 11.29 3.59 -15.31
N GLY A 171 10.16 3.50 -14.60
CA GLY A 171 8.84 3.81 -15.15
C GLY A 171 8.72 5.26 -15.63
N LEU A 172 9.25 6.23 -14.88
CA LEU A 172 9.30 7.64 -15.28
C LEU A 172 10.21 7.85 -16.50
N LEU A 173 11.36 7.18 -16.56
CA LEU A 173 12.28 7.22 -17.70
C LEU A 173 11.62 6.65 -18.97
N LEU A 174 10.91 5.53 -18.83
CA LEU A 174 10.15 4.92 -19.92
C LEU A 174 9.03 5.85 -20.42
N ALA A 175 8.26 6.45 -19.50
CA ALA A 175 7.23 7.42 -19.85
C ALA A 175 7.79 8.63 -20.61
N TRP A 176 8.95 9.14 -20.17
CA TRP A 176 9.65 10.23 -20.86
C TRP A 176 10.13 9.80 -22.26
N ALA A 177 10.74 8.62 -22.40
CA ALA A 177 11.24 8.12 -23.67
C ALA A 177 10.09 7.91 -24.69
N ILE A 178 8.97 7.33 -24.25
CA ILE A 178 7.77 7.17 -25.08
C ILE A 178 7.21 8.55 -25.49
N GLY A 179 7.10 9.49 -24.54
CA GLY A 179 6.62 10.85 -24.82
C GLY A 179 7.50 11.62 -25.79
N ALA A 180 8.83 11.45 -25.70
CA ALA A 180 9.79 12.03 -26.63
C ALA A 180 9.65 11.45 -28.04
N GLY A 181 9.54 10.12 -28.16
CA GLY A 181 9.32 9.43 -29.43
C GLY A 181 8.00 9.81 -30.12
N LEU A 182 6.93 9.99 -29.33
CA LEU A 182 5.61 10.41 -29.84
C LEU A 182 5.51 11.92 -30.13
N LYS A 183 6.60 12.68 -29.96
CA LYS A 183 6.61 14.16 -30.08
C LYS A 183 5.48 14.81 -29.28
N ALA A 184 5.24 14.29 -28.06
CA ALA A 184 4.19 14.80 -27.19
C ALA A 184 4.39 16.32 -26.97
N PRO A 185 3.32 17.14 -27.00
CA PRO A 185 3.45 18.59 -26.93
C PRO A 185 4.32 19.02 -25.74
N ALA A 186 5.26 19.93 -26.01
CA ALA A 186 6.02 20.55 -24.95
C ALA A 186 5.09 21.46 -24.15
N GLU A 187 5.10 21.31 -22.82
CA GLU A 187 4.40 22.23 -21.92
C GLU A 187 4.96 23.64 -22.15
N LYS A 188 4.15 24.53 -22.75
CA LYS A 188 4.49 25.96 -22.80
C LYS A 188 4.50 26.45 -21.35
N LYS A 189 5.61 27.04 -20.89
CA LYS A 189 5.69 27.67 -19.56
C LYS A 189 4.49 28.62 -19.43
N ALA A 190 3.54 28.27 -18.57
CA ALA A 190 2.38 29.10 -18.31
C ALA A 190 2.87 30.45 -17.76
N GLY A 191 2.69 31.51 -18.55
CA GLY A 191 2.97 32.87 -18.13
C GLY A 191 1.80 33.41 -17.30
N SER A 192 2.07 33.82 -16.07
CA SER A 192 1.52 35.01 -15.40
C SER A 192 2.15 35.12 -14.00
N GLY A 193 2.46 36.36 -13.62
CA GLY A 193 3.46 36.69 -12.62
C GLY A 193 3.07 36.40 -11.18
N GLU A 194 4.01 35.79 -10.47
CA GLU A 194 4.53 36.22 -9.16
C GLU A 194 5.90 35.51 -8.98
N ALA A 195 6.80 36.17 -8.27
CA ALA A 195 8.25 36.05 -8.39
C ALA A 195 8.86 34.63 -8.27
N GLY A 196 9.89 34.35 -9.11
CA GLY A 196 11.07 33.60 -8.64
C GLY A 196 11.44 32.26 -9.27
N ALA A 197 10.73 31.73 -10.27
CA ALA A 197 11.17 30.48 -10.92
C ALA A 197 12.15 30.74 -12.07
N ALA A 198 13.42 30.98 -11.74
CA ALA A 198 14.51 31.05 -12.71
C ALA A 198 14.49 29.80 -13.62
N PRO A 199 14.80 29.93 -14.92
CA PRO A 199 14.84 28.78 -15.82
C PRO A 199 15.75 27.70 -15.24
N ALA A 200 15.30 26.45 -15.27
CA ALA A 200 16.11 25.29 -14.92
C ALA A 200 17.31 25.24 -15.88
N ARG A 201 18.40 25.92 -15.52
CA ARG A 201 19.70 25.74 -16.16
C ARG A 201 20.11 24.31 -15.86
N THR A 202 20.04 23.41 -16.82
CA THR A 202 20.56 22.04 -16.73
C THR A 202 22.08 22.05 -16.92
N GLY A 203 22.76 22.93 -16.18
CA GLY A 203 24.21 23.00 -16.11
C GLY A 203 24.72 22.36 -14.83
N TRP A 204 26.00 21.99 -14.81
CA TRP A 204 26.68 21.42 -13.63
C TRP A 204 26.47 22.27 -12.35
N ASP A 205 26.42 23.60 -12.48
CA ASP A 205 26.16 24.53 -11.37
C ASP A 205 24.79 24.37 -10.71
N ALA A 206 23.80 23.89 -11.45
CA ALA A 206 22.47 23.61 -10.89
C ALA A 206 22.39 22.23 -10.24
N LEU A 207 23.29 21.31 -10.60
CA LEU A 207 23.37 19.95 -10.08
C LEU A 207 24.30 19.83 -8.87
N ARG A 208 25.35 20.67 -8.76
CA ARG A 208 26.33 20.60 -7.65
C ARG A 208 25.70 20.67 -6.26
N GLY A 209 24.76 21.59 -6.07
CA GLY A 209 24.05 21.79 -4.79
C GLY A 209 23.22 20.57 -4.38
N PRO A 210 22.25 20.12 -5.19
CA PRO A 210 21.44 18.94 -4.88
C PRO A 210 22.27 17.67 -4.77
N LEU A 211 23.32 17.51 -5.59
CA LEU A 211 24.24 16.37 -5.48
C LEU A 211 25.04 16.39 -4.18
N GLY A 212 25.53 17.56 -3.73
CA GLY A 212 26.24 17.67 -2.46
C GLY A 212 25.36 17.32 -1.27
N TRP A 213 24.14 17.87 -1.21
CA TRP A 213 23.16 17.53 -0.16
C TRP A 213 22.69 16.08 -0.25
N GLY A 214 22.49 15.56 -1.46
CA GLY A 214 22.13 14.17 -1.70
C GLY A 214 23.22 13.20 -1.24
N ALA A 215 24.47 13.44 -1.63
CA ALA A 215 25.62 12.64 -1.21
C ALA A 215 25.82 12.70 0.31
N GLY A 216 25.73 13.88 0.92
CA GLY A 216 25.80 14.03 2.38
C GLY A 216 24.68 13.27 3.09
N THR A 217 23.45 13.33 2.58
CA THR A 217 22.31 12.59 3.15
C THR A 217 22.48 11.09 2.96
N LEU A 218 22.93 10.64 1.79
CA LEU A 218 23.15 9.22 1.50
C LEU A 218 24.24 8.65 2.41
N LEU A 219 25.32 9.39 2.66
CA LEU A 219 26.34 9.01 3.62
C LEU A 219 25.82 9.01 5.05
N LEU A 220 25.17 10.08 5.52
CA LEU A 220 24.74 10.18 6.92
C LEU A 220 23.56 9.27 7.24
N ALA A 221 22.47 9.32 6.47
CA ALA A 221 21.30 8.47 6.69
C ALA A 221 21.57 7.02 6.30
N GLY A 222 22.29 6.79 5.19
CA GLY A 222 22.63 5.45 4.72
C GLY A 222 23.66 4.72 5.58
N THR A 223 24.41 5.42 6.44
CA THR A 223 25.29 4.77 7.45
C THR A 223 24.79 4.88 8.88
N LEU A 224 23.62 5.48 9.10
CA LEU A 224 23.12 5.88 10.41
C LEU A 224 24.22 6.62 11.20
N PHE A 225 24.72 7.74 10.66
CA PHE A 225 25.84 8.51 11.24
C PHE A 225 27.07 7.64 11.57
N LEU A 226 27.44 6.73 10.67
CA LEU A 226 28.53 5.76 10.78
C LEU A 226 28.34 4.65 11.83
N PHE A 227 27.23 4.60 12.56
CA PHE A 227 26.94 3.50 13.50
C PHE A 227 26.64 2.18 12.77
N SER A 228 26.06 2.26 11.57
CA SER A 228 25.78 1.11 10.70
C SER A 228 26.24 1.36 9.25
N PRO A 229 27.54 1.25 8.95
CA PRO A 229 28.07 1.50 7.61
C PRO A 229 27.50 0.58 6.52
N GLN A 230 26.96 -0.58 6.91
CA GLN A 230 26.42 -1.58 6.00
C GLN A 230 25.19 -1.08 5.21
N GLY A 231 24.47 -0.06 5.70
CA GLY A 231 23.30 0.47 4.98
C GLY A 231 23.61 1.08 3.62
N LEU A 232 24.85 1.56 3.40
CA LEU A 232 25.31 1.99 2.08
C LEU A 232 25.35 0.84 1.08
N ALA A 233 25.82 -0.34 1.52
CA ALA A 233 25.78 -1.55 0.70
C ALA A 233 24.33 -1.94 0.39
N GLY A 234 23.41 -1.72 1.34
CA GLY A 234 21.96 -1.88 1.15
C GLY A 234 21.38 -1.04 -0.01
N THR A 235 21.97 0.11 -0.32
CA THR A 235 21.52 0.96 -1.44
C THR A 235 21.83 0.31 -2.79
N PHE A 236 23.02 -0.28 -2.91
CA PHE A 236 23.42 -1.02 -4.11
C PHE A 236 22.71 -2.36 -4.20
N SER A 237 22.41 -3.01 -3.07
CA SER A 237 21.59 -4.22 -3.05
C SER A 237 20.16 -3.95 -3.53
N ALA A 238 19.60 -2.77 -3.27
CA ALA A 238 18.31 -2.36 -3.82
C ALA A 238 18.29 -2.28 -5.35
N LEU A 239 19.35 -1.72 -5.95
CA LEU A 239 19.51 -1.71 -7.40
C LEU A 239 19.71 -3.13 -7.95
N ALA A 240 20.56 -3.92 -7.28
CA ALA A 240 20.79 -5.31 -7.66
C ALA A 240 19.50 -6.14 -7.60
N ALA A 241 18.67 -5.95 -6.57
CA ALA A 241 17.39 -6.63 -6.39
C ALA A 241 16.38 -6.25 -7.49
N PHE A 242 16.35 -4.97 -7.90
CA PHE A 242 15.53 -4.54 -9.04
C PHE A 242 16.00 -5.19 -10.35
N ILE A 243 17.31 -5.26 -10.59
CA ILE A 243 17.86 -5.89 -11.79
C ILE A 243 17.61 -7.41 -11.76
N SER A 244 17.87 -8.09 -10.64
CA SER A 244 17.66 -9.53 -10.51
C SER A 244 16.19 -9.92 -10.63
N GLY A 245 15.26 -9.03 -10.29
CA GLY A 245 13.82 -9.27 -10.43
C GLY A 245 13.35 -9.44 -11.88
N TRP A 246 14.18 -9.12 -12.88
CA TRP A 246 13.93 -9.50 -14.27
C TRP A 246 14.14 -10.98 -14.57
N TRP A 247 14.78 -11.73 -13.66
CA TRP A 247 15.05 -13.16 -13.80
C TRP A 247 14.49 -14.02 -12.64
N MET A 248 14.00 -13.41 -11.55
CA MET A 248 13.40 -14.11 -10.40
C MET A 248 11.90 -13.82 -10.31
N PRO A 249 11.01 -14.71 -10.80
CA PRO A 249 9.57 -14.50 -10.73
C PRO A 249 9.06 -14.46 -9.28
N SER A 250 8.14 -13.53 -8.99
CA SER A 250 7.53 -13.40 -7.65
C SER A 250 6.42 -14.40 -7.36
N GLY A 251 5.95 -15.14 -8.37
CA GLY A 251 4.74 -15.97 -8.28
C GLY A 251 3.43 -15.17 -8.28
N VAL A 252 3.47 -13.84 -8.47
CA VAL A 252 2.25 -13.03 -8.58
C VAL A 252 1.74 -13.03 -10.03
N PRO A 253 0.53 -13.56 -10.30
CA PRO A 253 0.00 -13.61 -11.65
C PRO A 253 -0.43 -12.23 -12.13
N VAL A 254 -0.29 -11.98 -13.43
CA VAL A 254 -0.70 -10.72 -14.08
C VAL A 254 -2.19 -10.43 -13.88
N SER A 255 -3.02 -11.48 -13.83
CA SER A 255 -4.45 -11.38 -13.56
C SER A 255 -4.76 -10.71 -12.22
N ARG A 256 -3.91 -10.91 -11.19
CA ARG A 256 -4.08 -10.28 -9.88
C ARG A 256 -3.94 -8.76 -9.99
N LEU A 257 -2.93 -8.27 -10.72
CA LEU A 257 -2.73 -6.83 -10.95
C LEU A 257 -3.89 -6.21 -11.75
N LEU A 258 -4.33 -6.91 -12.80
CA LEU A 258 -5.46 -6.45 -13.62
C LEU A 258 -6.78 -6.44 -12.86
N ALA A 259 -7.00 -7.40 -11.96
CA ALA A 259 -8.17 -7.43 -11.08
C ALA A 259 -8.10 -6.37 -9.96
N ALA A 260 -6.91 -6.02 -9.48
CA ALA A 260 -6.71 -4.98 -8.48
C ALA A 260 -7.15 -3.59 -8.97
N LEU A 261 -6.99 -3.28 -10.27
CA LEU A 261 -7.40 -1.99 -10.85
C LEU A 261 -8.90 -1.68 -10.67
N PRO A 262 -9.86 -2.49 -11.18
CA PRO A 262 -11.28 -2.24 -10.94
C PRO A 262 -11.68 -2.49 -9.48
N ALA A 263 -10.94 -3.29 -8.72
CA ALA A 263 -11.23 -3.57 -7.32
C ALA A 263 -10.93 -2.40 -6.38
N TYR A 264 -9.83 -1.67 -6.61
CA TYR A 264 -9.37 -0.63 -5.68
C TYR A 264 -9.30 0.75 -6.32
N ALA A 265 -9.18 0.81 -7.64
CA ALA A 265 -8.91 2.01 -8.41
C ALA A 265 -9.98 2.29 -9.48
N LEU A 266 -11.24 1.85 -9.25
CA LEU A 266 -12.32 2.04 -10.22
C LEU A 266 -12.59 3.53 -10.52
N MET A 267 -12.58 4.37 -9.49
CA MET A 267 -12.76 5.81 -9.62
C MET A 267 -11.67 6.49 -10.48
N PRO A 268 -10.37 6.32 -10.18
CA PRO A 268 -9.32 6.91 -11.00
C PRO A 268 -9.21 6.23 -12.37
N LEU A 269 -9.67 4.98 -12.53
CA LEU A 269 -9.78 4.35 -13.83
C LEU A 269 -10.83 5.05 -14.70
N VAL A 270 -12.06 5.24 -14.19
CA VAL A 270 -13.15 5.88 -14.95
C VAL A 270 -12.83 7.33 -15.30
N PHE A 271 -12.52 8.16 -14.29
CA PHE A 271 -12.26 9.59 -14.51
C PHE A 271 -10.87 9.86 -15.08
N GLY A 272 -9.86 9.06 -14.72
CA GLY A 272 -8.51 9.22 -15.24
C GLY A 272 -8.39 8.82 -16.71
N LEU A 273 -9.06 7.74 -17.14
CA LEU A 273 -9.14 7.40 -18.57
C LEU A 273 -9.90 8.47 -19.36
N ALA A 274 -11.01 9.00 -18.82
CA ALA A 274 -11.74 10.10 -19.44
C ALA A 274 -10.83 11.33 -19.66
N ALA A 275 -10.05 11.72 -18.64
CA ALA A 275 -9.09 12.82 -18.75
C ALA A 275 -7.96 12.52 -19.74
N ALA A 276 -7.43 11.30 -19.76
CA ALA A 276 -6.37 10.90 -20.68
C ALA A 276 -6.86 10.93 -22.14
N VAL A 277 -8.05 10.39 -22.43
CA VAL A 277 -8.68 10.41 -23.75
C VAL A 277 -8.94 11.86 -24.18
N ARG A 278 -9.54 12.68 -23.31
CA ARG A 278 -9.76 14.10 -23.62
C ARG A 278 -8.45 14.84 -23.88
N GLY A 279 -7.42 14.59 -23.08
CA GLY A 279 -6.10 15.18 -23.25
C GLY A 279 -5.44 14.79 -24.58
N ALA A 280 -5.60 13.53 -25.00
CA ALA A 280 -5.14 13.05 -26.30
C ALA A 280 -5.88 13.73 -27.46
N VAL A 281 -7.21 13.86 -27.36
CA VAL A 281 -8.05 14.53 -28.36
C VAL A 281 -7.73 16.03 -28.46
N ARG A 282 -7.57 16.71 -27.32
CA ARG A 282 -7.28 18.15 -27.26
C ARG A 282 -5.80 18.49 -27.41
N ARG A 283 -4.92 17.49 -27.44
CA ARG A 283 -3.45 17.64 -27.46
C ARG A 283 -2.93 18.47 -26.27
N ASP A 284 -3.56 18.32 -25.10
CA ASP A 284 -3.12 18.98 -23.87
C ASP A 284 -1.88 18.27 -23.31
N PRO A 285 -0.76 18.98 -23.07
CA PRO A 285 0.51 18.35 -22.73
C PRO A 285 0.49 17.63 -21.37
N LEU A 286 -0.19 18.22 -20.37
CA LEU A 286 -0.18 17.70 -19.01
C LEU A 286 -0.97 16.38 -18.88
N PRO A 287 -2.26 16.28 -19.25
CA PRO A 287 -2.99 15.02 -19.17
C PRO A 287 -2.38 13.94 -20.07
N LEU A 288 -1.84 14.30 -21.23
CA LEU A 288 -1.18 13.34 -22.11
C LEU A 288 0.06 12.71 -21.45
N ARG A 289 0.93 13.53 -20.83
CA ARG A 289 2.12 13.03 -20.13
C ARG A 289 1.77 12.19 -18.91
N LEU A 290 0.74 12.58 -18.15
CA LEU A 290 0.24 11.78 -17.04
C LEU A 290 -0.33 10.44 -17.53
N GLY A 291 -1.05 10.43 -18.66
CA GLY A 291 -1.55 9.20 -19.29
C GLY A 291 -0.42 8.28 -19.75
N LEU A 292 0.64 8.84 -20.35
CA LEU A 292 1.83 8.08 -20.72
C LEU A 292 2.58 7.53 -19.50
N TRP A 293 2.65 8.29 -18.40
CA TRP A 293 3.21 7.80 -17.14
C TRP A 293 2.38 6.65 -16.57
N ALA A 294 1.05 6.80 -16.50
CA ALA A 294 0.15 5.73 -16.05
C ALA A 294 0.32 4.46 -16.90
N LEU A 295 0.36 4.61 -18.23
CA LEU A 295 0.54 3.50 -19.16
C LEU A 295 1.91 2.84 -19.01
N ALA A 296 3.00 3.62 -18.95
CA ALA A 296 4.35 3.10 -18.81
C ALA A 296 4.53 2.35 -17.47
N ALA A 297 4.03 2.91 -16.36
CA ALA A 297 4.08 2.26 -15.06
C ALA A 297 3.24 0.98 -15.03
N LEU A 298 2.05 0.97 -15.64
CA LEU A 298 1.23 -0.22 -15.76
C LEU A 298 1.92 -1.29 -16.60
N LEU A 299 2.41 -0.95 -17.80
CA LEU A 299 3.11 -1.90 -18.67
C LEU A 299 4.35 -2.47 -17.99
N LEU A 300 5.11 -1.65 -17.27
CA LEU A 300 6.25 -2.10 -16.48
C LEU A 300 5.81 -3.10 -15.40
N ALA A 301 4.74 -2.81 -14.65
CA ALA A 301 4.22 -3.72 -13.63
C ALA A 301 3.73 -5.06 -14.23
N LEU A 302 3.16 -5.04 -15.43
CA LEU A 302 2.72 -6.25 -16.14
C LEU A 302 3.89 -7.04 -16.74
N ALA A 303 4.97 -6.37 -17.16
CA ALA A 303 6.13 -7.01 -17.78
C ALA A 303 7.14 -7.55 -16.75
N TYR A 304 7.30 -6.87 -15.61
CA TYR A 304 8.31 -7.18 -14.60
C TYR A 304 8.01 -8.53 -13.90
N PRO A 305 8.88 -9.56 -14.02
CA PRO A 305 8.63 -10.89 -13.46
C PRO A 305 8.54 -10.92 -11.93
N ALA A 306 9.34 -10.12 -11.23
CA ALA A 306 9.28 -9.96 -9.77
C ALA A 306 8.18 -8.97 -9.31
N ARG A 307 7.16 -8.71 -10.14
CA ARG A 307 6.03 -7.82 -9.83
C ARG A 307 5.38 -8.12 -8.49
N GLN A 308 5.00 -7.07 -7.81
CA GLN A 308 4.12 -7.11 -6.65
C GLN A 308 2.88 -6.25 -6.94
N THR A 309 1.78 -6.50 -6.22
CA THR A 309 0.60 -5.63 -6.32
C THR A 309 0.94 -4.18 -5.96
N GLY A 310 1.89 -3.97 -5.05
CA GLY A 310 2.36 -2.65 -4.64
C GLY A 310 2.97 -1.83 -5.78
N ASP A 311 3.49 -2.46 -6.84
CA ASP A 311 4.06 -1.75 -8.00
C ASP A 311 3.01 -0.92 -8.75
N LEU A 312 1.72 -1.31 -8.65
CA LEU A 312 0.61 -0.56 -9.23
C LEU A 312 0.50 0.87 -8.67
N ALA A 313 1.03 1.14 -7.48
CA ALA A 313 0.99 2.48 -6.90
C ALA A 313 1.64 3.54 -7.80
N TRP A 314 2.65 3.16 -8.59
CA TRP A 314 3.28 4.03 -9.58
C TRP A 314 2.36 4.41 -10.75
N ALA A 315 1.39 3.55 -11.09
CA ALA A 315 0.34 3.86 -12.06
C ALA A 315 -0.85 4.59 -11.42
N LEU A 316 -1.15 4.33 -10.14
CA LEU A 316 -2.23 4.99 -9.42
C LEU A 316 -2.01 6.49 -9.24
N LEU A 317 -0.77 6.93 -8.98
CA LEU A 317 -0.46 8.37 -8.83
C LEU A 317 -0.87 9.23 -10.04
N PRO A 318 -0.44 8.94 -11.28
CA PRO A 318 -0.89 9.69 -12.44
C PRO A 318 -2.39 9.50 -12.71
N LEU A 319 -2.97 8.32 -12.49
CA LEU A 319 -4.40 8.09 -12.68
C LEU A 319 -5.26 8.93 -11.73
N TRP A 320 -4.89 9.03 -10.45
CA TRP A 320 -5.55 9.91 -9.49
C TRP A 320 -5.38 11.38 -9.84
N THR A 321 -4.20 11.77 -10.33
CA THR A 321 -3.95 13.14 -10.80
C THR A 321 -4.86 13.46 -12.00
N LEU A 322 -5.00 12.55 -12.95
CA LEU A 322 -5.90 12.67 -14.09
C LEU A 322 -7.37 12.75 -13.67
N ALA A 323 -7.80 11.91 -12.73
CA ALA A 323 -9.14 11.92 -12.19
C ALA A 323 -9.46 13.23 -11.46
N ALA A 324 -8.49 13.79 -10.72
CA ALA A 324 -8.64 15.09 -10.07
C ALA A 324 -8.73 16.24 -11.09
N LEU A 325 -7.98 16.18 -12.20
CA LEU A 325 -8.10 17.13 -13.30
C LEU A 325 -9.48 17.00 -13.98
N GLU A 326 -9.98 15.79 -14.20
CA GLU A 326 -11.32 15.54 -14.75
C GLU A 326 -12.41 16.16 -13.89
N LEU A 327 -12.44 15.78 -12.61
CA LEU A 327 -13.48 16.20 -11.69
C LEU A 327 -13.37 17.69 -11.39
N GLY A 328 -12.17 18.26 -11.36
CA GLY A 328 -11.97 19.70 -11.19
C GLY A 328 -12.61 20.55 -12.28
N LEU A 329 -12.77 20.02 -13.50
CA LEU A 329 -13.52 20.70 -14.58
C LEU A 329 -15.04 20.67 -14.38
N HIS A 330 -15.54 19.81 -13.49
CA HIS A 330 -16.96 19.67 -13.16
C HIS A 330 -17.37 20.51 -11.94
N PHE A 331 -16.50 21.39 -11.46
CA PHE A 331 -16.78 22.34 -10.38
C PHE A 331 -17.28 23.72 -10.85
N ASP A 332 -17.39 23.94 -12.17
CA ASP A 332 -18.01 25.15 -12.71
C ASP A 332 -19.52 24.91 -12.88
N PHE A 333 -20.29 25.37 -11.89
CA PHE A 333 -21.76 25.23 -11.85
C PHE A 333 -22.49 26.34 -12.63
N GLY A 334 -21.77 27.26 -13.28
CA GLY A 334 -22.35 28.32 -14.10
C GLY A 334 -23.42 29.16 -13.38
N LYS A 335 -24.45 29.59 -14.12
CA LYS A 335 -25.66 30.29 -13.60
C LYS A 335 -26.84 29.34 -13.32
N ALA A 336 -26.63 28.04 -13.48
CA ALA A 336 -27.71 27.07 -13.48
C ALA A 336 -28.13 26.67 -12.07
N ASN A 337 -29.38 26.22 -11.94
CA ASN A 337 -29.98 25.89 -10.67
C ASN A 337 -29.37 24.60 -10.10
N ILE A 338 -28.77 24.66 -8.90
CA ILE A 338 -28.15 23.51 -8.21
C ILE A 338 -29.13 22.33 -8.10
N TRP A 339 -30.43 22.62 -7.96
CA TRP A 339 -31.47 21.59 -7.85
C TRP A 339 -31.61 20.72 -9.11
N GLU A 340 -31.38 21.28 -10.30
CA GLU A 340 -31.45 20.54 -11.56
C GLU A 340 -30.31 19.52 -11.63
N TYR A 341 -29.08 19.95 -11.38
CA TYR A 341 -27.92 19.05 -11.28
C TYR A 341 -28.09 18.00 -10.19
N GLY A 342 -28.63 18.41 -9.04
CA GLY A 342 -28.93 17.54 -7.90
C GLY A 342 -29.90 16.43 -8.25
N GLY A 343 -30.94 16.71 -9.05
CA GLY A 343 -31.90 15.71 -9.51
C GLY A 343 -31.26 14.60 -10.35
N VAL A 344 -30.45 14.96 -11.35
CA VAL A 344 -29.75 13.97 -12.21
C VAL A 344 -28.68 13.22 -11.42
N ALA A 345 -27.98 13.89 -10.51
CA ALA A 345 -27.02 13.25 -9.61
C ALA A 345 -27.70 12.23 -8.68
N ALA A 346 -28.83 12.58 -8.06
CA ALA A 346 -29.60 11.69 -7.20
C ALA A 346 -30.15 10.47 -7.97
N LEU A 347 -30.64 10.67 -9.20
CA LEU A 347 -31.07 9.59 -10.07
C LEU A 347 -29.90 8.66 -10.41
N THR A 348 -28.74 9.22 -10.76
CA THR A 348 -27.52 8.46 -11.04
C THR A 348 -27.09 7.65 -9.82
N VAL A 349 -27.03 8.25 -8.64
CA VAL A 349 -26.71 7.56 -7.38
C VAL A 349 -27.68 6.42 -7.14
N SER A 350 -28.98 6.65 -7.32
CA SER A 350 -30.02 5.64 -7.09
C SER A 350 -29.85 4.44 -8.02
N ILE A 351 -29.74 4.67 -9.34
CA ILE A 351 -29.62 3.57 -10.31
C ILE A 351 -28.32 2.79 -10.10
N LEU A 352 -27.19 3.47 -9.90
CA LEU A 352 -25.90 2.80 -9.68
C LEU A 352 -25.85 2.06 -8.35
N THR A 353 -26.49 2.57 -7.29
CA THR A 353 -26.61 1.85 -6.01
C THR A 353 -27.44 0.59 -6.17
N ILE A 354 -28.60 0.67 -6.85
CA ILE A 354 -29.44 -0.50 -7.13
C ILE A 354 -28.67 -1.52 -7.99
N ALA A 355 -27.91 -1.06 -9.00
CA ALA A 355 -27.06 -1.93 -9.82
C ALA A 355 -25.98 -2.62 -8.97
N GLY A 356 -25.32 -1.89 -8.07
CA GLY A 356 -24.31 -2.43 -7.16
C GLY A 356 -24.87 -3.46 -6.17
N LEU A 357 -26.03 -3.19 -5.56
CA LEU A 357 -26.72 -4.13 -4.67
C LEU A 357 -27.15 -5.39 -5.41
N ASN A 358 -27.64 -5.25 -6.65
CA ASN A 358 -27.98 -6.40 -7.48
C ASN A 358 -26.74 -7.20 -7.87
N PHE A 359 -25.64 -6.55 -8.21
CA PHE A 359 -24.37 -7.25 -8.45
C PHE A 359 -23.92 -8.03 -7.21
N ALA A 360 -23.94 -7.41 -6.03
CA ALA A 360 -23.57 -8.06 -4.77
C ALA A 360 -24.46 -9.27 -4.43
N SER A 361 -25.76 -9.20 -4.75
CA SER A 361 -26.70 -10.31 -4.50
C SER A 361 -26.43 -11.56 -5.35
N VAL A 362 -25.75 -11.41 -6.49
CA VAL A 362 -25.46 -12.52 -7.41
C VAL A 362 -24.31 -13.39 -6.91
N THR A 363 -23.43 -12.85 -6.07
CA THR A 363 -22.18 -13.51 -5.71
C THR A 363 -22.34 -14.70 -4.75
N GLY A 364 -23.51 -14.83 -4.12
CA GLY A 364 -23.92 -16.01 -3.35
C GLY A 364 -24.52 -17.13 -4.21
N VAL A 365 -24.74 -16.91 -5.51
CA VAL A 365 -25.42 -17.86 -6.41
C VAL A 365 -24.49 -18.27 -7.56
N ASN A 366 -24.63 -19.49 -8.04
CA ASN A 366 -23.88 -19.94 -9.20
C ASN A 366 -24.31 -19.14 -10.45
N LEU A 367 -23.36 -18.37 -11.01
CA LEU A 367 -23.54 -17.51 -12.19
C LEU A 367 -24.04 -18.25 -13.44
N LEU A 368 -23.80 -19.56 -13.51
CA LEU A 368 -24.18 -20.39 -14.65
C LEU A 368 -25.66 -20.82 -14.62
N THR A 369 -26.33 -20.65 -13.47
CA THR A 369 -27.78 -20.91 -13.34
C THR A 369 -28.60 -19.82 -14.03
N ASP A 370 -29.83 -20.15 -14.46
CA ASP A 370 -30.73 -19.18 -15.10
C ASP A 370 -31.03 -17.98 -14.19
N TYR A 371 -31.09 -18.21 -12.87
CA TYR A 371 -31.23 -17.15 -11.88
C TYR A 371 -30.04 -16.19 -11.87
N GLY A 372 -28.81 -16.70 -11.89
CA GLY A 372 -27.59 -15.89 -11.94
C GLY A 372 -27.52 -15.06 -13.23
N LYS A 373 -27.83 -15.67 -14.38
CA LYS A 373 -27.89 -14.98 -15.68
C LYS A 373 -28.94 -13.88 -15.70
N LEU A 374 -30.16 -14.14 -15.20
CA LEU A 374 -31.24 -13.15 -15.12
C LEU A 374 -30.86 -11.94 -14.28
N ARG A 375 -30.21 -12.14 -13.13
CA ARG A 375 -29.75 -11.02 -12.30
C ARG A 375 -28.63 -10.22 -12.95
N MET A 376 -27.68 -10.87 -13.65
CA MET A 376 -26.65 -10.16 -14.42
C MET A 376 -27.27 -9.35 -15.57
N LEU A 377 -28.27 -9.91 -16.26
CA LEU A 377 -29.05 -9.18 -17.26
C LEU A 377 -29.78 -7.98 -16.65
N PHE A 378 -30.31 -8.13 -15.43
CA PHE A 378 -30.93 -7.02 -14.71
C PHE A 378 -29.93 -5.91 -14.36
N VAL A 379 -28.71 -6.24 -13.91
CA VAL A 379 -27.63 -5.26 -13.71
C VAL A 379 -27.29 -4.55 -15.02
N ALA A 380 -27.15 -5.28 -16.13
CA ALA A 380 -26.91 -4.69 -17.44
C ALA A 380 -28.07 -3.77 -17.88
N GLY A 381 -29.31 -4.17 -17.62
CA GLY A 381 -30.51 -3.36 -17.87
C GLY A 381 -30.55 -2.07 -17.07
N LEU A 382 -30.10 -2.08 -15.80
CA LEU A 382 -29.97 -0.87 -14.97
C LEU A 382 -28.89 0.07 -15.50
N LEU A 383 -27.75 -0.45 -15.94
CA LEU A 383 -26.69 0.36 -16.55
C LEU A 383 -27.14 0.98 -17.88
N LEU A 384 -27.89 0.22 -18.69
CA LEU A 384 -28.51 0.73 -19.91
C LEU A 384 -29.55 1.82 -19.60
N LEU A 385 -30.39 1.60 -18.59
CA LEU A 385 -31.37 2.59 -18.13
C LEU A 385 -30.68 3.87 -17.64
N TRP A 386 -29.57 3.75 -16.91
CA TRP A 386 -28.76 4.90 -16.51
C TRP A 386 -28.23 5.67 -17.70
N ALA A 387 -27.64 5.00 -18.69
CA ALA A 387 -27.14 5.63 -19.90
C ALA A 387 -28.27 6.32 -20.70
N LEU A 388 -29.43 5.67 -20.82
CA LEU A 388 -30.61 6.24 -21.46
C LEU A 388 -31.14 7.45 -20.70
N ALA A 389 -31.19 7.40 -19.37
CA ALA A 389 -31.61 8.52 -18.53
C ALA A 389 -30.70 9.74 -18.71
N LEU A 390 -29.37 9.54 -18.79
CA LEU A 390 -28.44 10.62 -19.10
C LEU A 390 -28.62 11.17 -20.51
N ALA A 391 -28.86 10.30 -21.51
CA ALA A 391 -29.12 10.72 -22.88
C ALA A 391 -30.41 11.55 -23.00
N LEU A 392 -31.50 11.10 -22.36
CA LEU A 392 -32.76 11.84 -22.28
C LEU A 392 -32.59 13.15 -21.51
N ALA A 393 -31.81 13.16 -20.43
CA ALA A 393 -31.51 14.39 -19.70
C ALA A 393 -30.75 15.41 -20.58
N ALA A 394 -29.79 14.92 -21.38
CA ALA A 394 -29.00 15.73 -22.29
C ALA A 394 -29.84 16.33 -23.43
N LEU A 395 -30.84 15.58 -23.91
CA LEU A 395 -31.76 16.00 -24.98
C LEU A 395 -32.89 16.88 -24.47
N GLY A 396 -33.47 16.56 -23.31
CA GLY A 396 -34.66 17.22 -22.76
C GLY A 396 -34.38 18.53 -22.04
N TRP A 397 -33.21 18.66 -21.40
CA TRP A 397 -32.84 19.86 -20.65
C TRP A 397 -31.54 20.48 -21.13
N SER A 398 -30.39 19.87 -20.82
CA SER A 398 -29.09 20.34 -21.32
C SER A 398 -28.00 19.27 -21.21
N LYS A 399 -27.04 19.33 -22.15
CA LYS A 399 -25.86 18.46 -22.14
C LYS A 399 -25.00 18.64 -20.89
N ASP A 400 -24.90 19.87 -20.39
CA ASP A 400 -24.12 20.17 -19.19
C ASP A 400 -24.76 19.59 -17.92
N MET A 401 -26.10 19.60 -17.83
CA MET A 401 -26.85 18.96 -16.75
C MET A 401 -26.64 17.45 -16.70
N ALA A 402 -26.73 16.78 -17.85
CA ALA A 402 -26.46 15.35 -17.93
C ALA A 402 -25.00 15.02 -17.57
N ARG A 403 -24.04 15.80 -18.07
CA ARG A 403 -22.61 15.60 -17.80
C ARG A 403 -22.26 15.83 -16.33
N LEU A 404 -22.64 16.97 -15.77
CA LEU A 404 -22.33 17.33 -14.37
C LEU A 404 -23.07 16.42 -13.39
N GLY A 405 -24.38 16.20 -13.59
CA GLY A 405 -25.19 15.33 -12.74
C GLY A 405 -24.72 13.88 -12.80
N GLY A 406 -24.44 13.35 -14.00
CA GLY A 406 -23.91 12.00 -14.18
C GLY A 406 -22.52 11.83 -13.57
N ALA A 407 -21.60 12.78 -13.79
CA ALA A 407 -20.25 12.72 -13.24
C ALA A 407 -20.25 12.80 -11.71
N TRP A 408 -20.97 13.74 -11.11
CA TRP A 408 -21.06 13.87 -9.66
C TRP A 408 -21.79 12.70 -9.00
N GLY A 409 -22.89 12.23 -9.59
CA GLY A 409 -23.59 11.04 -9.08
C GLY A 409 -22.70 9.80 -9.11
N ALA A 410 -21.98 9.57 -10.21
CA ALA A 410 -21.02 8.47 -10.31
C ALA A 410 -19.85 8.64 -9.33
N ALA A 411 -19.31 9.86 -9.18
CA ALA A 411 -18.23 10.15 -8.25
C ALA A 411 -18.63 9.87 -6.79
N ILE A 412 -19.87 10.18 -6.39
CA ILE A 412 -20.37 9.87 -5.04
C ILE A 412 -20.41 8.37 -4.80
N VAL A 413 -21.00 7.59 -5.71
CA VAL A 413 -21.08 6.12 -5.58
C VAL A 413 -19.68 5.49 -5.55
N LEU A 414 -18.80 5.95 -6.43
CA LEU A 414 -17.43 5.46 -6.51
C LEU A 414 -16.58 5.89 -5.29
N ALA A 415 -16.85 7.06 -4.69
CA ALA A 415 -16.21 7.48 -3.46
C ALA A 415 -16.63 6.60 -2.26
N VAL A 416 -17.92 6.24 -2.16
CA VAL A 416 -18.40 5.29 -1.14
C VAL A 416 -17.76 3.91 -1.33
N TYR A 417 -17.70 3.43 -2.58
CA TYR A 417 -17.02 2.18 -2.91
C TYR A 417 -15.53 2.22 -2.52
N MET A 418 -14.83 3.31 -2.88
CA MET A 418 -13.42 3.51 -2.57
C MET A 418 -13.17 3.53 -1.05
N LEU A 419 -13.98 4.26 -0.27
CA LEU A 419 -13.86 4.27 1.20
C LEU A 419 -14.09 2.88 1.78
N GLY A 420 -15.08 2.14 1.27
CA GLY A 420 -15.29 0.73 1.59
C GLY A 420 -14.02 -0.09 1.31
N ALA A 421 -13.48 -0.03 0.11
CA ALA A 421 -12.25 -0.74 -0.28
C ALA A 421 -11.04 -0.32 0.57
N ALA A 422 -10.92 0.94 0.96
CA ALA A 422 -9.84 1.47 1.79
C ALA A 422 -9.85 0.87 3.20
N THR A 423 -11.02 0.69 3.81
CA THR A 423 -11.10 0.03 5.13
C THR A 423 -10.62 -1.42 5.11
N GLY A 424 -10.91 -2.17 4.03
CA GLY A 424 -10.42 -3.54 3.84
C GLY A 424 -8.91 -3.56 3.59
N ALA A 425 -8.46 -2.82 2.57
CA ALA A 425 -7.05 -2.72 2.18
C ALA A 425 -6.14 -2.21 3.31
N GLY A 426 -6.64 -1.32 4.17
CA GLY A 426 -5.94 -0.84 5.37
C GLY A 426 -6.00 -1.78 6.58
N GLY A 427 -6.69 -2.91 6.52
CA GLY A 427 -6.83 -3.82 7.67
C GLY A 427 -7.66 -3.25 8.83
N LEU A 428 -8.57 -2.32 8.54
CA LEU A 428 -9.47 -1.69 9.52
C LEU A 428 -10.85 -2.37 9.59
N ARG A 429 -11.18 -3.22 8.61
CA ARG A 429 -12.47 -3.91 8.50
C ARG A 429 -12.53 -5.18 9.38
N LEU A 430 -13.69 -5.42 9.99
CA LEU A 430 -14.05 -6.66 10.70
C LEU A 430 -15.36 -7.23 10.11
N PRO A 431 -15.47 -8.54 9.84
CA PRO A 431 -14.41 -9.56 9.86
C PRO A 431 -13.30 -9.26 8.83
N ARG A 432 -12.11 -9.83 9.05
CA ARG A 432 -10.94 -9.62 8.18
C ARG A 432 -11.20 -10.23 6.80
N THR A 433 -10.81 -9.50 5.76
CA THR A 433 -11.06 -9.87 4.37
C THR A 433 -9.76 -10.18 3.62
N VAL A 434 -9.88 -10.89 2.50
CA VAL A 434 -8.76 -11.21 1.62
C VAL A 434 -8.44 -10.02 0.73
N GLU A 435 -7.25 -9.42 0.91
CA GLU A 435 -6.80 -8.24 0.17
C GLU A 435 -5.57 -8.57 -0.70
N MET A 436 -5.42 -7.87 -1.84
CA MET A 436 -4.34 -8.16 -2.81
C MET A 436 -3.01 -7.45 -2.53
N TRP A 437 -2.99 -6.51 -1.59
CA TRP A 437 -1.85 -5.60 -1.39
C TRP A 437 -0.67 -6.22 -0.65
N ASN A 438 -0.93 -7.23 0.20
CA ASN A 438 0.10 -7.88 1.00
C ASN A 438 0.98 -8.81 0.15
N PRO A 439 2.31 -8.64 0.13
CA PRO A 439 3.23 -9.54 -0.59
C PRO A 439 3.30 -10.94 0.03
N SER A 440 3.11 -11.03 1.36
CA SER A 440 3.11 -12.28 2.11
C SER A 440 1.70 -12.59 2.65
N PRO A 441 1.38 -13.88 2.87
CA PRO A 441 0.14 -14.27 3.51
C PRO A 441 -0.03 -13.61 4.89
N PRO A 442 -1.26 -13.19 5.27
CA PRO A 442 -1.55 -12.74 6.62
C PRO A 442 -1.38 -13.86 7.65
N ILE A 443 -1.11 -13.46 8.89
CA ILE A 443 -0.96 -14.36 10.03
C ILE A 443 -2.24 -14.37 10.87
N ALA A 444 -2.74 -15.55 11.20
CA ALA A 444 -4.02 -15.72 11.90
C ALA A 444 -3.85 -15.78 13.43
N ASP A 445 -3.30 -16.86 13.96
CA ASP A 445 -3.37 -17.20 15.38
C ASP A 445 -2.07 -16.80 16.14
N ALA A 446 -1.36 -15.76 15.68
CA ALA A 446 -0.10 -15.31 16.32
C ALA A 446 -0.27 -14.89 17.79
N ASP A 447 -1.33 -14.14 18.10
CA ASP A 447 -1.59 -13.68 19.46
C ASP A 447 -1.88 -14.87 20.39
N LEU A 448 -2.60 -15.89 19.89
CA LEU A 448 -2.88 -17.12 20.65
C LEU A 448 -1.61 -17.93 20.89
N LEU A 449 -0.77 -18.10 19.86
CA LEU A 449 0.49 -18.82 19.98
C LEU A 449 1.45 -18.15 20.97
N LEU A 450 1.53 -16.81 20.97
CA LEU A 450 2.32 -16.06 21.95
C LEU A 450 1.73 -16.20 23.35
N GLN A 451 0.42 -16.02 23.52
CA GLN A 451 -0.25 -16.17 24.82
C GLN A 451 -0.05 -17.56 25.43
N THR A 452 -0.16 -18.63 24.64
CA THR A 452 0.08 -20.00 25.14
C THR A 452 1.53 -20.15 25.61
N ALA A 453 2.50 -19.60 24.86
CA ALA A 453 3.91 -19.66 25.25
C ALA A 453 4.21 -18.81 26.51
N GLU A 454 3.58 -17.64 26.64
CA GLU A 454 3.69 -16.76 27.82
C GLU A 454 3.11 -17.44 29.07
N GLN A 455 1.93 -18.04 28.97
CA GLN A 455 1.28 -18.75 30.08
C GLN A 455 2.13 -19.91 30.59
N VAL A 456 2.68 -20.72 29.70
CA VAL A 456 3.58 -21.83 30.07
C VAL A 456 4.83 -21.30 30.77
N SER A 457 5.41 -20.21 30.28
CA SER A 457 6.58 -19.58 30.90
C SER A 457 6.27 -19.03 32.29
N GLU A 458 5.16 -18.33 32.43
CA GLU A 458 4.70 -17.74 33.69
C GLU A 458 4.45 -18.82 34.74
N TRP A 459 3.79 -19.92 34.38
CA TRP A 459 3.56 -21.03 35.30
C TRP A 459 4.84 -21.75 35.71
N SER A 460 5.79 -21.95 34.79
CA SER A 460 7.01 -22.70 35.09
C SER A 460 8.08 -21.88 35.81
N THR A 461 8.15 -20.57 35.56
CA THR A 461 9.30 -19.75 35.99
C THR A 461 8.90 -18.45 36.69
N GLY A 462 7.61 -18.11 36.71
CA GLY A 462 7.11 -16.85 37.27
C GLY A 462 7.30 -15.63 36.37
N SER A 463 7.78 -15.81 35.14
CA SER A 463 7.96 -14.73 34.15
C SER A 463 7.50 -15.18 32.76
N ALA A 464 6.86 -14.29 31.99
CA ALA A 464 6.25 -14.61 30.71
C ALA A 464 7.25 -14.87 29.56
N ASP A 465 8.48 -14.35 29.66
CA ASP A 465 9.45 -14.32 28.55
C ASP A 465 10.78 -15.03 28.85
N SER A 466 10.86 -15.75 29.96
CA SER A 466 12.08 -16.44 30.43
C SER A 466 12.35 -17.77 29.73
N LEU A 467 11.33 -18.48 29.26
CA LEU A 467 11.54 -19.77 28.59
C LEU A 467 12.04 -19.58 27.15
N PRO A 468 13.19 -20.18 26.77
CA PRO A 468 13.72 -20.08 25.42
C PRO A 468 12.87 -20.88 24.42
N VAL A 469 12.79 -20.37 23.18
CA VAL A 469 12.02 -20.97 22.08
C VAL A 469 12.96 -21.40 20.96
N VAL A 470 12.85 -22.66 20.54
CA VAL A 470 13.55 -23.17 19.37
C VAL A 470 12.60 -23.28 18.18
N VAL A 471 12.90 -22.59 17.08
CA VAL A 471 12.14 -22.72 15.84
C VAL A 471 12.85 -23.72 14.93
N TYR A 472 12.19 -24.84 14.64
CA TYR A 472 12.73 -25.91 13.79
C TYR A 472 11.88 -26.07 12.54
N GLY A 473 12.51 -26.11 11.36
CA GLY A 473 11.83 -26.44 10.10
C GLY A 473 10.84 -25.39 9.57
N VAL A 474 10.59 -24.28 10.28
CA VAL A 474 9.73 -23.17 9.83
C VAL A 474 10.56 -21.95 9.48
N LYS A 475 10.64 -21.61 8.19
CA LYS A 475 11.28 -20.38 7.72
C LYS A 475 10.30 -19.23 7.77
N SER A 476 10.21 -18.54 8.90
CA SER A 476 9.31 -17.40 9.11
C SER A 476 9.98 -16.31 9.95
N PRO A 477 10.40 -15.18 9.35
CA PRO A 477 10.81 -14.00 10.10
C PRO A 477 9.74 -13.50 11.06
N ALA A 478 8.45 -13.69 10.74
CA ALA A 478 7.38 -13.30 11.63
C ALA A 478 7.35 -14.10 12.95
N LEU A 479 7.74 -15.39 12.95
CA LEU A 479 7.86 -16.18 14.19
C LEU A 479 8.98 -15.62 15.08
N LEU A 480 10.13 -15.30 14.48
CA LEU A 480 11.24 -14.68 15.21
C LEU A 480 10.85 -13.32 15.79
N TRP A 481 10.09 -12.53 15.03
CA TRP A 481 9.59 -11.24 15.49
C TRP A 481 8.56 -11.39 16.62
N LEU A 482 7.69 -12.39 16.54
CA LEU A 482 6.69 -12.67 17.57
C LEU A 482 7.37 -12.94 18.92
N PHE A 483 8.43 -13.75 18.91
CA PHE A 483 9.19 -14.12 20.10
C PHE A 483 10.43 -13.24 20.35
N ARG A 484 10.50 -12.03 19.79
CA ARG A 484 11.70 -11.17 19.90
C ARG A 484 12.09 -10.78 21.34
N ASP A 485 11.14 -10.82 22.26
CA ASP A 485 11.32 -10.40 23.65
C ASP A 485 11.90 -11.53 24.54
N ARG A 486 12.16 -12.72 23.96
CA ARG A 486 12.79 -13.88 24.61
C ARG A 486 13.96 -14.43 23.80
N GLU A 487 14.71 -15.36 24.36
CA GLU A 487 15.79 -16.04 23.63
C GLU A 487 15.20 -16.99 22.57
N VAL A 488 15.45 -16.68 21.30
CA VAL A 488 14.96 -17.46 20.16
C VAL A 488 16.13 -17.95 19.32
N SER A 489 16.19 -19.26 19.11
CA SER A 489 17.17 -19.88 18.21
C SER A 489 16.48 -20.61 17.07
N GLN A 490 17.00 -20.46 15.85
CA GLN A 490 16.63 -21.32 14.73
C GLN A 490 17.54 -22.54 14.72
N ALA A 491 16.93 -23.73 14.66
CA ALA A 491 17.65 -24.99 14.54
C ALA A 491 17.41 -25.60 13.16
N ASP A 492 18.48 -25.95 12.46
CA ASP A 492 18.41 -26.71 11.19
C ASP A 492 18.24 -28.22 11.43
N ALA A 493 18.65 -28.69 12.62
CA ALA A 493 18.48 -30.06 13.08
C ALA A 493 18.25 -30.06 14.59
N LEU A 494 17.43 -31.00 15.07
CA LEU A 494 17.22 -31.27 16.49
C LEU A 494 17.90 -32.59 16.84
N SER A 495 18.83 -32.58 17.80
CA SER A 495 19.48 -33.81 18.27
C SER A 495 18.59 -34.53 19.27
N SER A 496 18.63 -35.87 19.29
CA SER A 496 17.90 -36.66 20.30
C SER A 496 18.41 -36.45 21.72
N ALA A 497 19.57 -35.82 21.89
CA ALA A 497 20.10 -35.41 23.19
C ALA A 497 19.57 -34.05 23.67
N ASP A 498 18.95 -33.25 22.79
CA ASP A 498 18.50 -31.90 23.12
C ASP A 498 17.20 -31.95 23.93
N SER A 499 17.03 -30.98 24.84
CA SER A 499 15.84 -30.86 25.69
C SER A 499 15.33 -29.41 25.82
N PRO A 500 15.10 -28.69 24.70
CA PRO A 500 14.57 -27.32 24.73
C PRO A 500 13.24 -27.21 25.47
N ALA A 501 12.97 -26.06 26.09
CA ALA A 501 11.72 -25.85 26.83
C ALA A 501 10.51 -25.79 25.89
N LEU A 502 10.62 -24.98 24.85
CA LEU A 502 9.58 -24.75 23.84
C LEU A 502 10.16 -24.97 22.45
N VAL A 503 9.42 -25.69 21.59
CA VAL A 503 9.82 -25.94 20.20
C VAL A 503 8.67 -25.64 19.26
N VAL A 504 8.90 -24.85 18.21
CA VAL A 504 7.90 -24.61 17.15
C VAL A 504 8.30 -25.38 15.90
N THR A 505 7.40 -26.21 15.39
CA THR A 505 7.62 -27.03 14.17
C THR A 505 6.49 -26.86 13.16
N PRO A 506 6.70 -27.22 11.87
CA PRO A 506 5.61 -27.45 10.94
C PRO A 506 4.70 -28.58 11.41
N SER A 507 3.46 -28.59 10.92
CA SER A 507 2.56 -29.75 11.07
C SER A 507 3.15 -31.01 10.44
N GLY A 508 3.02 -32.16 11.12
CA GLY A 508 3.48 -33.46 10.61
C GLY A 508 4.91 -33.86 11.02
N VAL A 509 5.62 -33.01 11.75
CA VAL A 509 6.91 -33.36 12.37
C VAL A 509 6.66 -34.07 13.70
N THR A 510 7.29 -35.22 13.90
CA THR A 510 7.37 -35.90 15.20
C THR A 510 8.68 -35.56 15.90
N LEU A 511 8.61 -35.14 17.16
CA LEU A 511 9.79 -34.86 17.97
C LEU A 511 10.35 -36.16 18.56
N ASN A 512 11.65 -36.40 18.35
CA ASN A 512 12.40 -37.49 18.98
C ASN A 512 13.56 -36.90 19.78
N LEU A 513 13.21 -36.29 20.92
CA LEU A 513 14.09 -35.56 21.81
C LEU A 513 14.28 -36.30 23.13
N ALA A 514 15.21 -35.86 23.98
CA ALA A 514 15.51 -36.51 25.25
C ALA A 514 14.33 -36.50 26.24
N ALA A 515 13.42 -35.54 26.10
CA ALA A 515 12.24 -35.38 26.94
C ALA A 515 10.93 -35.66 26.19
N SER A 516 9.85 -35.88 26.92
CA SER A 516 8.50 -35.95 26.37
C SER A 516 7.93 -34.54 26.12
N TYR A 517 7.17 -34.38 25.04
CA TYR A 517 6.56 -33.09 24.66
C TYR A 517 5.07 -33.25 24.38
N ARG A 518 4.30 -32.20 24.67
CA ARG A 518 2.89 -32.05 24.24
C ARG A 518 2.78 -30.87 23.29
N GLY A 519 2.01 -31.03 22.21
CA GLY A 519 1.92 -30.05 21.14
C GLY A 519 0.50 -29.51 20.95
N GLU A 520 0.38 -28.21 20.67
CA GLU A 520 -0.86 -27.56 20.22
C GLU A 520 -0.66 -26.91 18.85
N GLY A 521 -1.66 -27.05 17.96
CA GLY A 521 -1.61 -26.56 16.58
C GLY A 521 -2.26 -25.18 16.43
N PHE A 522 -1.57 -24.26 15.74
CA PHE A 522 -2.01 -22.89 15.47
C PHE A 522 -1.99 -22.60 13.98
N ARG A 523 -3.01 -21.89 13.45
CA ARG A 523 -2.97 -21.45 12.06
C ARG A 523 -2.01 -20.28 11.94
N TRP A 524 -0.92 -20.52 11.22
CA TRP A 524 0.13 -19.53 11.02
C TRP A 524 -0.18 -18.68 9.79
N ARG A 525 0.07 -19.17 8.58
CA ARG A 525 -0.15 -18.40 7.33
C ARG A 525 -1.48 -18.76 6.69
N GLN A 526 -2.25 -17.76 6.25
CA GLN A 526 -3.47 -17.97 5.48
C GLN A 526 -3.26 -17.52 4.03
N ALA A 527 -2.91 -18.45 3.15
CA ALA A 527 -2.62 -18.16 1.75
C ALA A 527 -3.91 -18.18 0.90
N PRO A 528 -4.34 -17.06 0.29
CA PRO A 528 -5.51 -17.09 -0.57
C PRO A 528 -5.23 -17.82 -1.88
N LEU A 529 -6.17 -18.66 -2.30
CA LEU A 529 -6.05 -19.52 -3.48
C LEU A 529 -6.42 -18.80 -4.78
N TRP A 530 -5.66 -17.75 -5.12
CA TRP A 530 -5.94 -16.89 -6.29
C TRP A 530 -5.96 -17.64 -7.63
N GLU A 531 -5.11 -18.65 -7.80
CA GLU A 531 -4.96 -19.39 -9.07
C GLU A 531 -6.03 -20.46 -9.26
N GLN A 532 -6.62 -20.93 -8.16
CA GLN A 532 -7.65 -21.97 -8.16
C GLN A 532 -9.06 -21.37 -8.05
N ALA A 533 -9.16 -20.04 -7.92
CA ALA A 533 -10.41 -19.32 -7.77
C ALA A 533 -11.29 -19.46 -9.02
N ALA A 534 -12.49 -20.00 -8.84
CA ALA A 534 -13.50 -20.07 -9.89
C ALA A 534 -14.06 -18.67 -10.21
N VAL A 535 -14.74 -18.53 -11.36
CA VAL A 535 -15.40 -17.26 -11.75
C VAL A 535 -16.39 -16.76 -10.69
N THR A 536 -17.05 -17.68 -9.98
CA THR A 536 -17.95 -17.37 -8.86
C THR A 536 -17.20 -16.87 -7.62
N ASP A 537 -15.98 -17.34 -7.37
CA ASP A 537 -15.17 -16.86 -6.25
C ASP A 537 -14.67 -15.44 -6.54
N TRP A 538 -14.36 -15.14 -7.80
CA TRP A 538 -14.02 -13.79 -8.23
C TRP A 538 -15.17 -12.80 -8.03
N SER A 539 -16.40 -13.16 -8.39
CA SER A 539 -17.55 -12.28 -8.16
C SER A 539 -17.78 -12.04 -6.66
N ARG A 540 -17.69 -13.10 -5.84
CA ARG A 540 -17.73 -13.01 -4.37
C ARG A 540 -16.63 -12.13 -3.82
N TRP A 541 -15.42 -12.25 -4.33
CA TRP A 541 -14.31 -11.42 -3.91
C TRP A 541 -14.52 -9.93 -4.26
N PHE A 542 -15.06 -9.61 -5.43
CA PHE A 542 -15.36 -8.21 -5.78
C PHE A 542 -16.42 -7.56 -4.88
N ALA A 543 -17.40 -8.32 -4.39
CA ALA A 543 -18.45 -7.81 -3.53
C ALA A 543 -18.08 -7.86 -2.03
N PHE A 544 -17.57 -8.99 -1.57
CA PHE A 544 -17.40 -9.30 -0.14
C PHE A 544 -15.95 -9.48 0.28
N ARG A 545 -15.00 -9.51 -0.67
CA ARG A 545 -13.56 -9.75 -0.42
C ARG A 545 -13.30 -11.12 0.24
N GLU A 546 -14.11 -12.11 -0.10
CA GLU A 546 -13.97 -13.49 0.34
C GLU A 546 -13.42 -14.36 -0.78
N LEU A 547 -12.45 -15.20 -0.44
CA LEU A 547 -11.82 -16.16 -1.33
C LEU A 547 -11.47 -17.41 -0.52
N PRO A 548 -11.47 -18.61 -1.11
CA PRO A 548 -10.88 -19.78 -0.46
C PRO A 548 -9.43 -19.52 -0.04
N VAL A 549 -9.08 -19.95 1.18
CA VAL A 549 -7.74 -19.81 1.76
C VAL A 549 -7.20 -21.19 2.14
N ALA A 550 -5.89 -21.38 2.01
CA ALA A 550 -5.16 -22.52 2.54
C ALA A 550 -4.42 -22.09 3.81
N ASP A 551 -4.66 -22.81 4.91
CA ASP A 551 -4.02 -22.56 6.19
C ASP A 551 -2.75 -23.41 6.33
N GLU A 552 -1.61 -22.75 6.58
CA GLU A 552 -0.38 -23.39 7.05
C GLU A 552 -0.41 -23.45 8.58
N THR A 553 -0.29 -24.64 9.16
CA THR A 553 -0.36 -24.84 10.61
C THR A 553 1.04 -25.08 11.19
N VAL A 554 1.33 -24.45 12.32
CA VAL A 554 2.52 -24.70 13.14
C VAL A 554 2.12 -25.34 14.45
N ILE A 555 3.00 -26.14 15.04
CA ILE A 555 2.78 -26.80 16.32
C ILE A 555 3.75 -26.20 17.33
N LEU A 556 3.22 -25.68 18.44
CA LEU A 556 4.02 -25.32 19.62
C LEU A 556 4.09 -26.54 20.53
N TRP A 557 5.30 -27.08 20.69
CA TRP A 557 5.60 -28.18 21.58
C TRP A 557 6.17 -27.66 22.89
N VAL A 558 5.60 -28.14 23.99
CA VAL A 558 6.01 -27.82 25.35
C VAL A 558 6.55 -29.09 25.99
N ARG A 559 7.71 -28.98 26.64
CA ARG A 559 8.28 -30.09 27.41
C ARG A 559 7.34 -30.46 28.57
N SER A 560 7.03 -31.75 28.70
CA SER A 560 5.93 -32.20 29.57
C SER A 560 6.11 -31.88 31.05
N ASP A 561 7.35 -31.74 31.54
CA ASP A 561 7.71 -31.38 32.91
C ASP A 561 7.40 -29.91 33.26
N LEU A 562 7.22 -29.05 32.25
CA LEU A 562 6.87 -27.64 32.43
C LEU A 562 5.36 -27.44 32.61
N LEU A 563 4.55 -28.49 32.44
CA LEU A 563 3.09 -28.42 32.54
C LEU A 563 2.63 -28.77 33.96
N ILE A 564 1.59 -28.08 34.43
CA ILE A 564 1.04 -28.19 35.80
C ILE A 564 0.73 -29.64 36.20
N ASP A 565 0.12 -30.42 35.30
CA ASP A 565 -0.28 -31.82 35.52
C ASP A 565 0.91 -32.77 35.85
N SER A 566 2.13 -32.39 35.45
CA SER A 566 3.34 -33.16 35.77
C SER A 566 3.93 -32.83 37.15
N GLN A 567 3.63 -31.65 37.71
CA GLN A 567 4.17 -31.20 38.99
C GLN A 567 3.49 -31.91 40.17
N ASP A 568 2.22 -32.29 40.02
CA ASP A 568 1.48 -33.04 41.05
C ASP A 568 1.99 -34.49 41.20
N GLN A 569 2.57 -35.09 40.15
CA GLN A 569 3.11 -36.45 40.21
C GLN A 569 4.42 -36.57 41.00
N VAL A 570 5.06 -35.46 41.36
CA VAL A 570 6.30 -35.46 42.16
C VAL A 570 6.00 -35.47 43.68
N THR A 571 4.73 -35.33 44.09
CA THR A 571 4.37 -35.17 45.51
C THR A 571 3.71 -36.37 46.20
N THR A 572 3.63 -37.53 45.55
CA THR A 572 3.19 -38.78 46.21
C THR A 572 4.40 -39.67 46.54
N PRO A 573 4.84 -39.75 47.81
CA PRO A 573 5.86 -40.71 48.25
C PRO A 573 5.40 -42.17 48.16
#